data_AF-A0A009MIY4-F1
#
_entry.id   AF-A0A009MIY4-F1
#
_cell.length_a   1.000
_cell.length_b   1.000
_cell.length_c   1.000
_cell.angle_alpha   90.00
_cell.angle_beta   90.00
_cell.angle_gamma   90.00
#
_symmetry.space_group_name_H-M   'P 1'
#
loop_
_entity.id
_entity.type
_entity.pdbx_description
1 polymer ?
#
loop_
_entity_poly.entity_id
_entity_poly.type
_entity_poly.pdbx_seq_one_letter_code
_entity_poly.pdbx_strand_id
1 'polypeptide(L)'
;MQPNIFSRQPPSFRSFIIAVITCLVVLFFDWRMPYVIQPARDVLYAAYNPIYALASYPVLSREWLNQQTKSEAQLRRENTAMQAELLQAQVRLQKLSELSAENTRLRGLLDTPLIIDGRMEIAEVIGTDADPLRHIIIINRGSTDHLKVGQTVLDDKGIMGQIINVYPHSSRVMLLSDKEHSLSVRLERTGMRAIVSGTGDLGRLKMEYVPTSANIQVGDKVFSSGLGEHFPAGYAVGTVAKIKRHNSGEFAEIDVTPSAQLATGHHVVVLFSESLAKEQPYADR
;
A
#
# COMPACT_ATOMS: atom_id res chain seq x y z
N MET A 1 -6.06 74.88 30.80
CA MET A 1 -7.38 75.51 31.03
C MET A 1 -8.46 74.49 30.68
N GLN A 2 -9.21 74.00 31.66
CA GLN A 2 -10.43 73.21 31.46
C GLN A 2 -11.62 74.09 31.88
N PRO A 3 -12.71 74.19 31.11
CA PRO A 3 -13.96 74.72 31.63
C PRO A 3 -14.90 73.58 32.03
N ASN A 4 -15.30 73.63 33.31
CA ASN A 4 -16.29 72.77 33.95
C ASN A 4 -17.70 72.96 33.36
N ILE A 5 -18.40 71.84 33.26
CA ILE A 5 -19.61 71.60 32.47
C ILE A 5 -20.79 71.31 33.40
N PHE A 6 -21.14 72.17 34.37
CA PHE A 6 -22.34 71.92 35.18
C PHE A 6 -23.00 73.22 35.66
N SER A 7 -23.99 73.69 34.91
CA SER A 7 -25.25 74.20 35.48
C SER A 7 -26.28 74.44 34.36
N ARG A 8 -27.41 73.71 34.41
CA ARG A 8 -28.78 74.27 34.35
C ARG A 8 -29.86 73.17 34.28
N GLN A 9 -30.60 73.10 35.40
CA GLN A 9 -32.05 72.92 35.59
C GLN A 9 -32.74 71.57 35.24
N PRO A 10 -33.64 71.07 36.11
CA PRO A 10 -34.49 69.91 35.80
C PRO A 10 -35.47 70.24 34.66
N PRO A 11 -35.76 69.32 33.74
CA PRO A 11 -36.61 69.61 32.59
C PRO A 11 -38.04 69.95 33.04
N SER A 12 -38.53 71.11 32.60
CA SER A 12 -39.88 71.61 32.87
C SER A 12 -40.97 70.59 32.52
N PHE A 13 -42.11 70.61 33.22
CA PHE A 13 -43.29 69.75 32.92
C PHE A 13 -43.72 69.79 31.43
N ARG A 14 -43.40 70.88 30.73
CA ARG A 14 -43.58 71.05 29.28
C ARG A 14 -42.78 70.05 28.45
N SER A 15 -41.52 69.78 28.82
CA SER A 15 -40.69 68.77 28.14
C SER A 15 -41.24 67.34 28.30
N PHE A 16 -41.90 67.04 29.43
CA PHE A 16 -42.58 65.76 29.63
C PHE A 16 -43.81 65.63 28.75
N ILE A 17 -44.64 66.67 28.66
CA ILE A 17 -45.80 66.68 27.75
C ILE A 17 -45.35 66.57 26.29
N ILE A 18 -44.30 67.28 25.89
CA ILE A 18 -43.73 67.18 24.54
C ILE A 18 -43.29 65.74 24.30
N ALA A 19 -42.55 65.10 25.23
CA ALA A 19 -42.12 63.72 25.07
C ALA A 19 -43.28 62.72 24.92
N VAL A 20 -44.38 62.90 25.67
CA VAL A 20 -45.58 62.06 25.57
C VAL A 20 -46.29 62.27 24.23
N ILE A 21 -46.40 63.50 23.75
CA ILE A 21 -46.97 63.81 22.44
C ILE A 21 -46.11 63.21 21.33
N THR A 22 -44.78 63.35 21.42
CA THR A 22 -43.85 62.74 20.45
C THR A 22 -43.98 61.22 20.44
N CYS A 23 -44.13 60.59 21.61
CA CYS A 23 -44.34 59.14 21.73
C CYS A 23 -45.66 58.71 21.07
N LEU A 24 -46.75 59.45 21.32
CA LEU A 24 -48.04 59.19 20.68
C LEU A 24 -48.01 59.40 19.17
N VAL A 25 -47.28 60.41 18.68
CA VAL A 25 -47.10 60.65 17.24
C VAL A 25 -46.32 59.51 16.60
N VAL A 26 -45.26 59.02 17.25
CA VAL A 26 -44.48 57.88 16.76
C VAL A 26 -45.33 56.61 16.72
N LEU A 27 -46.11 56.32 17.77
CA LEU A 27 -47.02 55.16 17.80
C LEU A 27 -48.14 55.27 16.78
N PHE A 28 -48.68 56.47 16.55
CA PHE A 28 -49.69 56.71 15.54
C PHE A 28 -49.13 56.53 14.12
N PHE A 29 -47.89 56.96 13.88
CA PHE A 29 -47.19 56.71 12.62
C PHE A 29 -46.89 55.23 12.40
N ASP A 30 -46.51 54.50 13.46
CA ASP A 30 -46.31 53.04 13.44
C ASP A 30 -47.61 52.29 13.07
N TRP A 31 -48.76 52.76 13.59
CA TRP A 31 -50.05 52.16 13.29
C TRP A 31 -50.57 52.46 11.89
N ARG A 32 -50.28 53.65 11.31
CA ARG A 32 -50.82 54.07 10.01
C ARG A 32 -49.99 53.59 8.81
N MET A 33 -48.67 53.42 8.96
CA MET A 33 -47.74 53.17 7.85
C MET A 33 -46.69 52.07 8.17
N PRO A 34 -47.09 50.79 8.30
CA PRO A 34 -46.18 49.69 8.62
C PRO A 34 -45.09 49.42 7.54
N TYR A 35 -45.22 50.00 6.34
CA TYR A 35 -44.31 49.76 5.21
C TYR A 35 -43.04 50.63 5.22
N VAL A 36 -42.95 51.67 6.07
CA VAL A 36 -41.79 52.59 6.12
C VAL A 36 -40.80 52.25 7.25
N ILE A 37 -41.25 51.55 8.30
CA ILE A 37 -40.46 51.29 9.52
C ILE A 37 -39.72 49.93 9.48
N GLN A 38 -40.16 49.00 8.62
CA GLN A 38 -39.51 47.69 8.41
C GLN A 38 -38.04 47.80 7.92
N PRO A 39 -37.68 48.60 6.90
CA PRO A 39 -36.29 48.66 6.42
C PRO A 39 -35.32 49.36 7.38
N ALA A 40 -35.80 50.21 8.29
CA ALA A 40 -34.95 50.85 9.30
C ALA A 40 -34.52 49.86 10.40
N ARG A 41 -35.35 48.86 10.70
CA ARG A 41 -35.00 47.76 11.61
C ARG A 41 -33.97 46.82 10.98
N ASP A 42 -34.08 46.53 9.70
CA ASP A 42 -33.16 45.61 9.01
C ASP A 42 -31.73 46.18 8.87
N VAL A 43 -31.58 47.51 8.74
CA VAL A 43 -30.27 48.19 8.76
C VAL A 43 -29.63 48.14 10.15
N LEU A 44 -30.42 48.25 11.23
CA LEU A 44 -29.93 48.15 12.60
C LEU A 44 -29.50 46.72 12.97
N TYR A 45 -30.17 45.69 12.46
CA TYR A 45 -29.75 44.29 12.63
C TYR A 45 -28.55 43.92 11.74
N ALA A 46 -28.41 44.52 10.56
CA ALA A 46 -27.24 44.36 9.68
C ALA A 46 -25.96 45.01 10.27
N ALA A 47 -26.10 46.09 11.05
CA ALA A 47 -24.97 46.76 11.70
C ALA A 47 -24.45 46.04 12.96
N TYR A 48 -25.23 45.17 13.60
CA TYR A 48 -24.83 44.43 14.81
C TYR A 48 -24.03 43.15 14.52
N ASN A 49 -24.19 42.58 13.32
CA ASN A 49 -23.61 41.28 12.96
C ASN A 49 -22.11 41.24 12.60
N PRO A 50 -21.42 42.32 12.13
CA PRO A 50 -20.01 42.19 11.74
C PRO A 50 -19.04 42.24 12.93
N ILE A 51 -19.48 42.66 14.12
CA ILE A 51 -18.60 42.76 15.30
C ILE A 51 -18.25 41.37 15.87
N TYR A 52 -19.13 40.38 15.72
CA TYR A 52 -18.83 38.98 16.07
C TYR A 52 -18.00 38.24 15.00
N ALA A 53 -18.11 38.64 13.73
CA ALA A 53 -17.35 38.05 12.63
C ALA A 53 -15.89 38.52 12.58
N LEU A 54 -15.60 39.74 13.06
CA LEU A 54 -14.23 40.28 13.12
C LEU A 54 -13.43 39.78 14.34
N ALA A 55 -14.10 39.38 15.43
CA ALA A 55 -13.44 38.90 16.65
C ALA A 55 -12.93 37.44 16.58
N SER A 56 -13.37 36.66 15.59
CA SER A 56 -13.02 35.24 15.45
C SER A 56 -11.95 34.95 14.40
N TYR A 57 -11.34 35.97 13.79
CA TYR A 57 -10.34 35.80 12.72
C TYR A 57 -8.85 35.68 13.11
N PRO A 58 -8.40 35.69 14.39
CA PRO A 58 -6.99 35.38 14.70
C PRO A 58 -6.81 34.15 15.61
N VAL A 59 -7.55 33.05 15.39
CA VAL A 59 -7.30 31.76 16.09
C VAL A 59 -7.10 30.57 15.14
N LEU A 60 -7.51 30.65 13.87
CA LEU A 60 -7.27 29.58 12.88
C LEU A 60 -5.88 29.64 12.21
N SER A 61 -5.08 30.67 12.48
CA SER A 61 -3.77 30.84 11.83
C SER A 61 -2.60 30.18 12.56
N ARG A 62 -2.77 29.65 13.79
CA ARG A 62 -1.69 28.95 14.50
C ARG A 62 -1.76 27.42 14.32
N GLU A 63 -2.94 26.83 14.39
CA GLU A 63 -3.11 25.37 14.24
C GLU A 63 -3.02 24.90 12.78
N TRP A 64 -3.51 25.71 11.82
CA TRP A 64 -3.44 25.38 10.38
C TRP A 64 -2.03 25.61 9.78
N LEU A 65 -1.26 26.57 10.31
CA LEU A 65 0.15 26.72 9.95
C LEU A 65 0.98 25.51 10.45
N ASN A 66 0.70 25.03 11.66
CA ASN A 66 1.45 23.93 12.27
C ASN A 66 1.22 22.56 11.61
N GLN A 67 0.12 22.35 10.88
CA GLN A 67 -0.12 21.10 10.15
C GLN A 67 0.50 21.08 8.74
N GLN A 68 0.88 22.23 8.18
CA GLN A 68 1.39 22.31 6.79
C GLN A 68 2.87 22.69 6.68
N THR A 69 3.50 23.21 7.74
CA THR A 69 4.94 23.46 7.74
C THR A 69 5.67 22.37 8.51
N LYS A 70 6.11 21.30 7.82
CA LYS A 70 7.22 20.50 8.34
C LYS A 70 8.37 21.48 8.58
N SER A 71 8.81 21.65 9.84
CA SER A 71 9.93 22.53 10.18
C SER A 71 11.11 22.23 9.25
N GLU A 72 11.82 23.25 8.77
CA GLU A 72 13.01 23.06 7.92
C GLU A 72 14.01 22.07 8.55
N ALA A 73 14.08 22.05 9.88
CA ALA A 73 14.87 21.09 10.64
C ALA A 73 14.38 19.63 10.48
N GLN A 74 13.07 19.41 10.39
CA GLN A 74 12.47 18.08 10.17
C GLN A 74 12.69 17.62 8.72
N LEU A 75 12.51 18.50 7.73
CA LEU A 75 12.80 18.20 6.33
C LEU A 75 14.28 17.85 6.12
N ARG A 76 15.20 18.60 6.76
CA ARG A 76 16.64 18.28 6.72
C ARG A 76 16.94 16.93 7.38
N ARG A 77 16.33 16.62 8.53
CA ARG A 77 16.48 15.32 9.20
C ARG A 77 15.99 14.17 8.31
N GLU A 78 14.79 14.29 7.74
CA GLU A 78 14.25 13.30 6.80
C GLU A 78 15.17 13.14 5.58
N ASN A 79 15.67 14.24 5.01
CA ASN A 79 16.61 14.19 3.88
C ASN A 79 17.91 13.47 4.25
N THR A 80 18.52 13.79 5.40
CA THR A 80 19.73 13.10 5.86
C THR A 80 19.49 11.62 6.17
N ALA A 81 18.32 11.26 6.71
CA ALA A 81 17.94 9.88 6.96
C ALA A 81 17.76 9.10 5.64
N MET A 82 17.03 9.68 4.68
CA MET A 82 16.88 9.11 3.33
C MET A 82 18.22 8.98 2.60
N GLN A 83 19.12 9.96 2.73
CA GLN A 83 20.48 9.87 2.17
C GLN A 83 21.28 8.73 2.81
N ALA A 84 21.17 8.54 4.13
CA ALA A 84 21.84 7.45 4.83
C ALA A 84 21.29 6.08 4.40
N GLU A 85 19.97 5.94 4.27
CA GLU A 85 19.33 4.72 3.75
C GLU A 85 19.75 4.43 2.30
N LEU A 86 19.80 5.46 1.46
CA LEU A 86 20.23 5.34 0.07
C LEU A 86 21.69 4.93 -0.03
N LEU A 87 22.58 5.53 0.76
CA LEU A 87 23.99 5.13 0.83
C LEU A 87 24.13 3.68 1.31
N GLN A 88 23.37 3.28 2.33
CA GLN A 88 23.39 1.91 2.82
C GLN A 88 22.88 0.92 1.76
N ALA A 89 21.82 1.26 1.04
CA ALA A 89 21.29 0.46 -0.06
C ALA A 89 22.32 0.34 -1.20
N GLN A 90 22.99 1.43 -1.57
CA GLN A 90 24.05 1.43 -2.59
C GLN A 90 25.22 0.53 -2.19
N VAL A 91 25.70 0.60 -0.94
CA VAL A 91 26.76 -0.27 -0.45
C VAL A 91 26.34 -1.75 -0.51
N ARG A 92 25.09 -2.07 -0.14
CA ARG A 92 24.55 -3.43 -0.27
C ARG A 92 24.47 -3.90 -1.72
N LEU A 93 24.01 -3.05 -2.64
CA LEU A 93 23.96 -3.35 -4.07
C LEU A 93 25.35 -3.58 -4.65
N GLN A 94 26.32 -2.74 -4.29
CA GLN A 94 27.71 -2.94 -4.68
C GLN A 94 28.22 -4.29 -4.18
N LYS A 95 27.95 -4.63 -2.91
CA LYS A 95 28.38 -5.92 -2.37
C LYS A 95 27.71 -7.11 -3.06
N LEU A 96 26.42 -7.00 -3.38
CA LEU A 96 25.70 -8.03 -4.14
C LEU A 96 26.26 -8.19 -5.54
N SER A 97 26.64 -7.10 -6.21
CA SER A 97 27.27 -7.15 -7.53
C SER A 97 28.63 -7.86 -7.49
N GLU A 98 29.48 -7.58 -6.49
CA GLU A 98 30.74 -8.29 -6.27
C GLU A 98 30.54 -9.79 -6.03
N LEU A 99 29.60 -10.14 -5.14
CA LEU A 99 29.27 -11.53 -4.83
C LEU A 99 28.68 -12.25 -6.04
N SER A 100 27.85 -11.58 -6.83
CA SER A 100 27.30 -12.11 -8.08
C SER A 100 28.43 -12.40 -9.06
N ALA A 101 29.33 -11.43 -9.31
CA ALA A 101 30.47 -11.59 -10.20
C ALA A 101 31.40 -12.73 -9.75
N GLU A 102 31.63 -12.86 -8.43
CA GLU A 102 32.41 -13.97 -7.88
C GLU A 102 31.66 -15.31 -8.04
N ASN A 103 30.35 -15.36 -7.83
CA ASN A 103 29.57 -16.58 -8.07
C ASN A 103 29.62 -16.98 -9.54
N THR A 104 29.47 -16.03 -10.47
CA THR A 104 29.64 -16.25 -11.91
C THR A 104 31.01 -16.82 -12.22
N ARG A 105 32.07 -16.24 -11.65
CA ARG A 105 33.45 -16.70 -11.82
C ARG A 105 33.63 -18.12 -11.30
N LEU A 106 33.21 -18.39 -10.07
CA LEU A 106 33.29 -19.71 -9.44
C LEU A 106 32.51 -20.77 -10.23
N ARG A 107 31.33 -20.42 -10.75
CA ARG A 107 30.54 -21.34 -11.57
C ARG A 107 31.09 -21.54 -12.98
N GLY A 108 31.70 -20.50 -13.57
CA GLY A 108 32.45 -20.62 -14.82
C GLY A 108 33.66 -21.54 -14.68
N LEU A 109 34.31 -21.57 -13.51
CA LEU A 109 35.35 -22.57 -13.19
C LEU A 109 34.77 -23.99 -13.00
N LEU A 110 33.48 -24.10 -12.71
CA LEU A 110 32.74 -25.37 -12.54
C LEU A 110 31.93 -25.76 -13.78
N ASP A 111 32.12 -25.08 -14.92
CA ASP A 111 31.38 -25.26 -16.18
C ASP A 111 29.84 -25.26 -16.03
N THR A 112 29.35 -24.58 -14.98
CA THR A 112 27.93 -24.46 -14.69
C THR A 112 27.46 -23.06 -15.11
N PRO A 113 26.66 -22.90 -16.19
CA PRO A 113 26.20 -21.58 -16.57
C PRO A 113 25.34 -20.95 -15.47
N LEU A 114 25.62 -19.69 -15.16
CA LEU A 114 24.86 -18.88 -14.22
C LEU A 114 23.80 -18.10 -15.00
N ILE A 115 22.52 -18.45 -14.81
CA ILE A 115 21.39 -17.75 -15.42
C ILE A 115 20.91 -16.71 -14.40
N ILE A 116 21.55 -15.53 -14.37
CA ILE A 116 21.10 -14.39 -13.55
C ILE A 116 20.42 -13.31 -14.41
N ASP A 117 20.70 -13.27 -15.72
CA ASP A 117 20.13 -12.25 -16.62
C ASP A 117 18.87 -12.74 -17.33
N GLY A 118 17.89 -13.21 -16.55
CA GLY A 118 16.56 -13.47 -17.09
C GLY A 118 15.93 -12.14 -17.48
N ARG A 119 15.58 -11.97 -18.76
CA ARG A 119 14.72 -10.85 -19.20
C ARG A 119 13.49 -10.76 -18.27
N MET A 120 13.09 -9.56 -17.90
CA MET A 120 11.93 -9.32 -17.05
C MET A 120 10.92 -8.47 -17.81
N GLU A 121 9.63 -8.75 -17.63
CA GLU A 121 8.54 -7.95 -18.19
C GLU A 121 7.62 -7.48 -17.06
N ILE A 122 7.32 -6.18 -17.04
CA ILE A 122 6.44 -5.59 -16.03
C ILE A 122 5.01 -5.61 -16.56
N ALA A 123 4.11 -6.12 -15.73
CA ALA A 123 2.69 -6.21 -16.03
C ALA A 123 1.85 -5.61 -14.89
N GLU A 124 0.64 -5.17 -15.24
CA GLU A 124 -0.38 -4.73 -14.29
C GLU A 124 -1.46 -5.79 -14.15
N VAL A 125 -1.95 -5.98 -12.93
CA VAL A 125 -3.09 -6.86 -12.64
C VAL A 125 -4.38 -6.12 -13.01
N ILE A 126 -5.08 -6.62 -14.03
CA ILE A 126 -6.30 -6.02 -14.57
C ILE A 126 -7.59 -6.70 -14.11
N GLY A 127 -7.47 -7.82 -13.40
CA GLY A 127 -8.64 -8.49 -12.83
C GLY A 127 -8.32 -9.83 -12.17
N THR A 128 -9.37 -10.46 -11.68
CA THR A 128 -9.38 -11.83 -11.15
C THR A 128 -10.28 -12.70 -12.02
N ASP A 129 -10.06 -14.01 -11.99
CA ASP A 129 -10.95 -14.93 -12.68
C ASP A 129 -12.34 -14.99 -12.05
N ALA A 130 -13.33 -15.47 -12.80
CA ALA A 130 -14.70 -15.59 -12.36
C ALA A 130 -14.96 -16.79 -11.43
N ASP A 131 -14.11 -17.82 -11.48
CA ASP A 131 -14.26 -19.02 -10.64
C ASP A 131 -13.73 -18.77 -9.21
N PRO A 132 -14.60 -18.76 -8.18
CA PRO A 132 -14.18 -18.51 -6.80
C PRO A 132 -13.35 -19.64 -6.19
N LEU A 133 -13.34 -20.84 -6.79
CA LEU A 133 -12.52 -21.96 -6.32
C LEU A 133 -11.07 -21.88 -6.83
N ARG A 134 -10.82 -20.99 -7.79
CA ARG A 134 -9.54 -20.84 -8.47
C ARG A 134 -8.94 -19.48 -8.12
N HIS A 135 -7.72 -19.50 -7.63
CA HIS A 135 -7.00 -18.28 -7.30
C HIS A 135 -6.19 -17.86 -8.51
N ILE A 136 -6.86 -17.24 -9.47
CA ILE A 136 -6.29 -16.80 -10.75
C ILE A 136 -6.44 -15.29 -10.88
N ILE A 137 -5.35 -14.63 -11.27
CA ILE A 137 -5.33 -13.21 -11.64
C ILE A 137 -5.07 -13.05 -13.14
N ILE A 138 -5.49 -11.93 -13.69
CA ILE A 138 -5.32 -11.58 -15.10
C ILE A 138 -4.38 -10.37 -15.18
N ILE A 139 -3.35 -10.47 -16.03
CA ILE A 139 -2.37 -9.41 -16.25
C ILE A 139 -2.49 -8.83 -17.67
N ASN A 140 -2.15 -7.55 -17.86
CA ASN A 140 -2.23 -6.82 -19.14
C ASN A 140 -1.08 -7.10 -20.14
N ARG A 141 -0.41 -8.25 -20.00
CA ARG A 141 0.69 -8.67 -20.85
C ARG A 141 0.40 -10.06 -21.41
N GLY A 142 0.76 -10.28 -22.66
CA GLY A 142 0.38 -11.46 -23.43
C GLY A 142 1.48 -11.98 -24.35
N SER A 143 1.07 -12.74 -25.37
CA SER A 143 2.00 -13.29 -26.36
C SER A 143 2.64 -12.20 -27.23
N THR A 144 1.99 -11.04 -27.37
CA THR A 144 2.59 -9.87 -28.04
C THR A 144 3.78 -9.31 -27.27
N ASP A 145 3.83 -9.49 -25.95
CA ASP A 145 4.96 -9.16 -25.08
C ASP A 145 5.92 -10.36 -24.89
N HIS A 146 5.78 -11.40 -25.71
CA HIS A 146 6.55 -12.66 -25.66
C HIS A 146 6.37 -13.50 -24.39
N LEU A 147 5.26 -13.31 -23.67
CA LEU A 147 4.96 -14.19 -22.53
C LEU A 147 4.63 -15.61 -23.00
N LYS A 148 4.96 -16.58 -22.14
CA LYS A 148 4.75 -18.01 -22.36
C LYS A 148 4.17 -18.67 -21.11
N VAL A 149 3.41 -19.73 -21.33
CA VAL A 149 2.94 -20.60 -20.23
C VAL A 149 4.14 -21.17 -19.48
N GLY A 150 4.02 -21.24 -18.15
CA GLY A 150 5.06 -21.73 -17.26
C GLY A 150 5.98 -20.64 -16.68
N GLN A 151 5.92 -19.41 -17.16
CA GLN A 151 6.74 -18.33 -16.61
C GLN A 151 6.31 -17.97 -15.18
N THR A 152 7.31 -17.70 -14.34
CA THR A 152 7.12 -17.30 -12.94
C THR A 152 6.73 -15.82 -12.86
N VAL A 153 5.75 -15.53 -12.00
CA VAL A 153 5.28 -14.17 -11.73
C VAL A 153 5.60 -13.81 -10.28
N LEU A 154 6.18 -12.64 -10.08
CA LEU A 154 6.68 -12.12 -8.82
C LEU A 154 6.04 -10.77 -8.48
N ASP A 155 6.00 -10.44 -7.20
CA ASP A 155 5.82 -9.07 -6.70
C ASP A 155 7.10 -8.55 -6.04
N ASP A 156 6.99 -7.45 -5.30
CA ASP A 156 8.09 -6.83 -4.55
C ASP A 156 8.63 -7.68 -3.40
N LYS A 157 7.90 -8.72 -2.97
CA LYS A 157 8.21 -9.53 -1.78
C LYS A 157 8.52 -10.99 -2.08
N GLY A 158 8.05 -11.54 -3.20
CA GLY A 158 8.27 -12.94 -3.54
C GLY A 158 7.48 -13.45 -4.75
N ILE A 159 7.45 -14.77 -4.88
CA ILE A 159 6.68 -15.45 -5.93
C ILE A 159 5.19 -15.29 -5.65
N MET A 160 4.46 -14.78 -6.64
CA MET A 160 2.99 -14.77 -6.63
C MET A 160 2.42 -16.04 -7.23
N GLY A 161 3.02 -16.57 -8.30
CA GLY A 161 2.47 -17.70 -9.02
C GLY A 161 3.12 -17.96 -10.38
N GLN A 162 2.36 -18.58 -11.28
CA GLN A 162 2.82 -19.02 -12.59
C GLN A 162 1.78 -18.75 -13.69
N ILE A 163 2.26 -18.38 -14.88
CA ILE A 163 1.39 -18.21 -16.05
C ILE A 163 0.85 -19.57 -16.51
N ILE A 164 -0.46 -19.69 -16.59
CA ILE A 164 -1.16 -20.91 -17.04
C ILE A 164 -1.77 -20.78 -18.43
N ASN A 165 -2.13 -19.56 -18.84
CA ASN A 165 -2.64 -19.27 -20.18
C ASN A 165 -2.12 -17.92 -20.66
N VAL A 166 -1.83 -17.84 -21.95
CA VAL A 166 -1.38 -16.62 -22.61
C VAL A 166 -2.32 -16.31 -23.78
N TYR A 167 -2.84 -15.09 -23.80
CA TYR A 167 -3.63 -14.50 -24.88
C TYR A 167 -2.82 -13.38 -25.55
N PRO A 168 -3.29 -12.79 -26.67
CA PRO A 168 -2.53 -11.74 -27.37
C PRO A 168 -2.09 -10.57 -26.48
N HIS A 169 -2.99 -10.05 -25.64
CA HIS A 169 -2.75 -8.85 -24.82
C HIS A 169 -3.01 -9.07 -23.32
N SER A 170 -3.18 -10.31 -22.90
CA SER A 170 -3.42 -10.64 -21.49
C SER A 170 -2.96 -12.06 -21.18
N SER A 171 -2.68 -12.34 -19.91
CA SER A 171 -2.32 -13.68 -19.46
C SER A 171 -3.01 -14.00 -18.15
N ARG A 172 -3.31 -15.28 -17.93
CA ARG A 172 -3.85 -15.80 -16.66
C ARG A 172 -2.70 -16.36 -15.83
N VAL A 173 -2.63 -15.92 -14.59
CA VAL A 173 -1.62 -16.33 -13.61
C VAL A 173 -2.33 -17.09 -12.49
N MET A 174 -1.93 -18.34 -12.27
CA MET A 174 -2.37 -19.13 -11.11
C MET A 174 -1.50 -18.74 -9.91
N LEU A 175 -2.14 -18.32 -8.83
CA LEU A 175 -1.46 -17.92 -7.60
C LEU A 175 -0.98 -19.13 -6.79
N LEU A 176 0.07 -18.95 -5.99
CA LEU A 176 0.58 -19.98 -5.07
C LEU A 176 -0.47 -20.52 -4.09
N SER A 177 -1.46 -19.70 -3.76
CA SER A 177 -2.56 -20.07 -2.85
C SER A 177 -3.56 -21.05 -3.45
N ASP A 178 -3.58 -21.23 -4.78
CA ASP A 178 -4.49 -22.16 -5.46
C ASP A 178 -4.20 -23.61 -5.05
N LYS A 179 -5.23 -24.43 -4.85
CA LYS A 179 -5.09 -25.83 -4.40
C LYS A 179 -4.39 -26.72 -5.42
N GLU A 180 -4.43 -26.37 -6.70
CA GLU A 180 -3.73 -27.11 -7.74
C GLU A 180 -2.28 -26.64 -7.92
N HIS A 181 -1.87 -25.57 -7.23
CA HIS A 181 -0.51 -25.09 -7.30
C HIS A 181 0.38 -25.81 -6.29
N SER A 182 1.51 -26.35 -6.77
CA SER A 182 2.61 -26.82 -5.92
C SER A 182 3.96 -26.27 -6.39
N LEU A 183 4.88 -26.06 -5.46
CA LEU A 183 6.20 -25.49 -5.71
C LEU A 183 7.25 -26.20 -4.86
N SER A 184 8.37 -26.57 -5.49
CA SER A 184 9.53 -27.11 -4.80
C SER A 184 10.30 -26.00 -4.08
N VAL A 185 10.43 -26.11 -2.76
CA VAL A 185 11.05 -25.09 -1.92
C VAL A 185 12.25 -25.61 -1.15
N ARG A 186 13.03 -24.69 -0.62
CA ARG A 186 14.16 -24.92 0.27
C ARG A 186 14.10 -23.96 1.46
N LEU A 187 14.33 -24.48 2.66
CA LEU A 187 14.49 -23.67 3.86
C LEU A 187 15.85 -22.97 3.86
N GLU A 188 15.87 -21.69 4.20
CA GLU A 188 17.10 -20.90 4.26
C GLU A 188 18.08 -21.45 5.30
N ARG A 189 17.58 -21.72 6.52
CA ARG A 189 18.40 -22.09 7.68
C ARG A 189 19.02 -23.47 7.57
N THR A 190 18.27 -24.46 7.09
CA THR A 190 18.71 -25.87 7.08
C THR A 190 19.09 -26.38 5.69
N GLY A 191 18.73 -25.66 4.63
CA GLY A 191 18.88 -26.16 3.26
C GLY A 191 17.96 -27.33 2.92
N MET A 192 17.08 -27.74 3.84
CA MET A 192 16.12 -28.83 3.61
C MET A 192 15.17 -28.45 2.48
N ARG A 193 14.90 -29.43 1.60
CA ARG A 193 13.92 -29.29 0.51
C ARG A 193 12.57 -29.83 0.95
N ALA A 194 11.51 -29.18 0.50
CA ALA A 194 10.14 -29.58 0.73
C ALA A 194 9.27 -29.15 -0.47
N ILE A 195 7.99 -29.52 -0.44
CA ILE A 195 7.00 -29.02 -1.39
C ILE A 195 6.04 -28.11 -0.63
N VAL A 196 5.68 -26.98 -1.22
CA VAL A 196 4.63 -26.10 -0.74
C VAL A 196 3.46 -26.15 -1.71
N SER A 197 2.26 -26.42 -1.19
CA SER A 197 0.99 -26.45 -1.92
C SER A 197 0.07 -25.33 -1.44
N GLY A 198 -0.76 -24.81 -2.34
CA GLY A 198 -1.80 -23.85 -1.97
C GLY A 198 -2.94 -24.53 -1.22
N THR A 199 -3.60 -23.79 -0.33
CA THR A 199 -4.72 -24.32 0.47
C THR A 199 -6.09 -23.83 0.01
N GLY A 200 -6.14 -22.95 -0.99
CA GLY A 200 -7.33 -22.17 -1.34
C GLY A 200 -7.57 -20.98 -0.39
N ASP A 201 -6.59 -20.62 0.42
CA ASP A 201 -6.59 -19.43 1.27
C ASP A 201 -5.39 -18.56 0.87
N LEU A 202 -5.65 -17.29 0.54
CA LEU A 202 -4.63 -16.33 0.11
C LEU A 202 -3.56 -16.09 1.19
N GLY A 203 -3.87 -16.31 2.46
CA GLY A 203 -2.93 -16.10 3.58
C GLY A 203 -2.17 -17.34 4.03
N ARG A 204 -2.45 -18.51 3.44
CA ARG A 204 -1.95 -19.79 3.95
C ARG A 204 -1.58 -20.76 2.84
N LEU A 205 -0.32 -21.17 2.87
CA LEU A 205 0.22 -22.30 2.12
C LEU A 205 0.49 -23.46 3.07
N LYS A 206 0.54 -24.67 2.53
CA LYS A 206 0.86 -25.89 3.27
C LYS A 206 2.20 -26.42 2.79
N MET A 207 3.11 -26.69 3.71
CA MET A 207 4.35 -27.40 3.42
C MET A 207 4.16 -28.88 3.72
N GLU A 208 4.46 -29.71 2.71
CA GLU A 208 4.18 -31.14 2.68
C GLU A 208 5.47 -31.96 2.64
N TYR A 209 5.34 -33.25 2.98
CA TYR A 209 6.43 -34.25 2.94
C TYR A 209 7.63 -33.94 3.84
N VAL A 210 7.41 -33.22 4.94
CA VAL A 210 8.44 -32.93 5.93
C VAL A 210 8.43 -34.00 7.02
N PRO A 211 9.51 -34.77 7.23
CA PRO A 211 9.58 -35.75 8.31
C PRO A 211 9.40 -35.10 9.69
N THR A 212 8.73 -35.78 10.62
CA THR A 212 8.54 -35.25 11.99
C THR A 212 9.87 -34.98 12.72
N SER A 213 10.94 -35.70 12.36
CA SER A 213 12.32 -35.51 12.88
C SER A 213 13.04 -34.28 12.29
N ALA A 214 12.47 -33.62 11.29
CA ALA A 214 13.08 -32.47 10.63
C ALA A 214 13.27 -31.29 11.59
N ASN A 215 14.46 -30.68 11.52
CA ASN A 215 14.77 -29.45 12.25
C ASN A 215 14.15 -28.23 11.55
N ILE A 216 12.86 -27.99 11.75
CA ILE A 216 12.13 -26.81 11.27
C ILE A 216 11.61 -26.00 12.45
N GLN A 217 11.63 -24.68 12.32
CA GLN A 217 11.21 -23.72 13.35
C GLN A 217 10.22 -22.71 12.76
N VAL A 218 9.31 -22.22 13.60
CA VAL A 218 8.44 -21.09 13.24
C VAL A 218 9.33 -19.86 13.02
N GLY A 219 9.08 -19.14 11.94
CA GLY A 219 9.92 -18.02 11.48
C GLY A 219 10.98 -18.41 10.44
N ASP A 220 11.16 -19.70 10.14
CA ASP A 220 12.08 -20.11 9.06
C ASP A 220 11.59 -19.56 7.71
N LYS A 221 12.51 -18.95 6.96
CA LYS A 221 12.23 -18.44 5.61
C LYS A 221 12.32 -19.55 4.58
N VAL A 222 11.41 -19.48 3.61
CA VAL A 222 11.22 -20.48 2.56
C VAL A 222 11.44 -19.84 1.20
N PHE A 223 12.31 -20.46 0.40
CA PHE A 223 12.70 -19.97 -0.93
C PHE A 223 12.46 -21.05 -2.00
N SER A 224 12.28 -20.65 -3.26
CA SER A 224 12.17 -21.58 -4.37
C SER A 224 13.47 -22.38 -4.55
N SER A 225 13.35 -23.69 -4.78
CA SER A 225 14.51 -24.58 -4.84
C SER A 225 15.12 -24.68 -6.24
N GLY A 226 14.37 -24.33 -7.29
CA GLY A 226 14.75 -24.57 -8.68
C GLY A 226 14.57 -26.00 -9.16
N LEU A 227 14.09 -26.91 -8.29
CA LEU A 227 13.97 -28.32 -8.63
C LEU A 227 12.77 -28.55 -9.56
N GLY A 228 13.00 -29.27 -10.66
CA GLY A 228 12.01 -29.57 -11.68
C GLY A 228 11.84 -28.48 -12.73
N GLU A 229 12.73 -27.47 -12.77
CA GLU A 229 12.84 -26.42 -13.79
C GLU A 229 11.64 -25.47 -13.99
N HIS A 230 10.48 -25.73 -13.39
CA HIS A 230 9.29 -24.88 -13.54
C HIS A 230 9.41 -23.49 -12.88
N PHE A 231 10.30 -23.35 -11.89
CA PHE A 231 10.52 -22.10 -11.16
C PHE A 231 12.02 -21.83 -11.01
N PRO A 232 12.46 -20.57 -11.11
CA PRO A 232 13.84 -20.22 -10.86
C PRO A 232 14.16 -20.38 -9.37
N ALA A 233 15.39 -20.76 -9.05
CA ALA A 233 15.84 -20.92 -7.66
C ALA A 233 16.09 -19.58 -6.96
N GLY A 234 15.87 -19.52 -5.64
CA GLY A 234 16.33 -18.43 -4.79
C GLY A 234 15.34 -17.28 -4.58
N TYR A 235 14.10 -17.40 -5.01
CA TYR A 235 13.05 -16.40 -4.80
C TYR A 235 12.23 -16.71 -3.55
N ALA A 236 11.83 -15.68 -2.80
CA ALA A 236 11.07 -15.85 -1.57
C ALA A 236 9.68 -16.41 -1.87
N VAL A 237 9.25 -17.38 -1.06
CA VAL A 237 7.92 -18.01 -1.15
C VAL A 237 7.10 -17.65 0.07
N GLY A 238 7.69 -17.76 1.27
CA GLY A 238 6.98 -17.51 2.50
C GLY A 238 7.82 -17.70 3.75
N THR A 239 7.13 -17.67 4.89
CA THR A 239 7.71 -17.90 6.22
C THR A 239 6.89 -18.95 6.97
N VAL A 240 7.56 -19.88 7.65
CA VAL A 240 6.89 -20.91 8.45
C VAL A 240 6.12 -20.24 9.60
N ALA A 241 4.80 -20.41 9.63
CA ALA A 241 3.91 -19.79 10.59
C ALA A 241 3.52 -20.74 11.72
N LYS A 242 3.28 -22.01 11.40
CA LYS A 242 2.84 -23.01 12.38
C LYS A 242 3.36 -24.39 12.01
N ILE A 243 3.71 -25.18 13.04
CA ILE A 243 4.18 -26.55 12.89
C ILE A 243 3.29 -27.44 13.76
N LYS A 244 2.66 -28.44 13.16
CA LYS A 244 1.91 -29.49 13.86
C LYS A 244 2.59 -30.83 13.60
N ARG A 245 3.10 -31.42 14.68
CA ARG A 245 3.68 -32.78 14.66
C ARG A 245 2.66 -33.74 15.24
N HIS A 246 2.22 -34.72 14.45
CA HIS A 246 1.33 -35.77 14.93
C HIS A 246 2.18 -36.96 15.39
N ASN A 247 1.90 -37.51 16.58
CA ASN A 247 2.66 -38.64 17.14
C ASN A 247 2.51 -39.94 16.32
N SER A 248 1.46 -40.03 15.49
CA SER A 248 1.17 -41.17 14.60
C SER A 248 1.49 -40.90 13.13
N GLY A 249 1.88 -39.67 12.77
CA GLY A 249 2.14 -39.27 11.40
C GLY A 249 3.64 -39.28 11.07
N GLU A 250 4.00 -39.86 9.92
CA GLU A 250 5.37 -39.84 9.41
C GLU A 250 5.82 -38.41 9.00
N PHE A 251 4.85 -37.56 8.61
CA PHE A 251 5.08 -36.19 8.16
C PHE A 251 4.42 -35.15 9.09
N ALA A 252 5.11 -34.04 9.30
CA ALA A 252 4.58 -32.86 9.97
C ALA A 252 3.67 -32.06 9.02
N GLU A 253 2.60 -31.48 9.58
CA GLU A 253 1.77 -30.50 8.87
C GLU A 253 2.27 -29.10 9.23
N ILE A 254 2.69 -28.34 8.22
CA ILE A 254 3.33 -27.04 8.43
C ILE A 254 2.58 -25.99 7.61
N ASP A 255 2.11 -24.95 8.30
CA ASP A 255 1.49 -23.79 7.66
C ASP A 255 2.60 -22.76 7.36
N VAL A 256 2.59 -22.23 6.13
CA VAL A 256 3.50 -21.20 5.65
C VAL A 256 2.69 -19.97 5.24
N THR A 257 3.06 -18.81 5.75
CA THR A 257 2.49 -17.54 5.30
C THR A 257 3.21 -17.10 4.03
N PRO A 258 2.50 -16.84 2.91
CA PRO A 258 3.13 -16.33 1.69
C PRO A 258 3.85 -15.00 1.95
N SER A 259 5.00 -14.82 1.30
CA SER A 259 5.70 -13.52 1.32
C SER A 259 5.04 -12.51 0.39
N ALA A 260 4.53 -13.00 -0.75
CA ALA A 260 3.90 -12.18 -1.77
C ALA A 260 2.49 -11.72 -1.36
N GLN A 261 2.09 -10.54 -1.84
CA GLN A 261 0.82 -9.89 -1.64
C GLN A 261 -0.21 -10.41 -2.65
N LEU A 262 -0.69 -11.63 -2.40
CA LEU A 262 -1.60 -12.32 -3.31
C LEU A 262 -2.96 -11.62 -3.52
N ALA A 263 -3.34 -10.68 -2.64
CA ALA A 263 -4.64 -10.01 -2.65
C ALA A 263 -4.64 -8.57 -3.18
N THR A 264 -3.48 -7.89 -3.24
CA THR A 264 -3.41 -6.42 -3.37
C THR A 264 -2.36 -5.93 -4.37
N GLY A 265 -1.72 -6.84 -5.10
CA GLY A 265 -0.71 -6.49 -6.09
C GLY A 265 -1.31 -5.77 -7.29
N HIS A 266 -0.90 -4.52 -7.52
CA HIS A 266 -1.24 -3.78 -8.75
C HIS A 266 -0.25 -4.08 -9.88
N HIS A 267 1.03 -4.23 -9.55
CA HIS A 267 2.10 -4.47 -10.51
C HIS A 267 2.82 -5.76 -10.18
N VAL A 268 3.18 -6.50 -11.21
CA VAL A 268 3.90 -7.76 -11.12
C VAL A 268 5.04 -7.81 -12.13
N VAL A 269 6.01 -8.65 -11.86
CA VAL A 269 7.14 -8.90 -12.76
C VAL A 269 7.08 -10.34 -13.23
N VAL A 270 7.13 -10.54 -14.55
CA VAL A 270 7.21 -11.85 -15.17
C VAL A 270 8.68 -12.14 -15.51
N LEU A 271 9.17 -13.28 -15.05
CA LEU A 271 10.52 -13.73 -15.32
C LEU A 271 10.59 -14.59 -16.58
N PHE A 272 11.51 -14.24 -17.47
CA PHE A 272 11.87 -15.08 -18.61
C PHE A 272 12.93 -16.08 -18.15
N SER A 273 12.51 -17.32 -17.92
CA SER A 273 13.44 -18.42 -17.77
C SER A 273 13.97 -18.81 -19.15
N GLU A 274 15.10 -18.22 -19.58
CA GLU A 274 15.80 -18.66 -20.81
C GLU A 274 16.35 -20.11 -20.70
N SER A 275 16.29 -20.72 -19.51
CA SER A 275 16.75 -22.09 -19.26
C SER A 275 15.80 -23.20 -19.70
N LEU A 276 14.52 -22.94 -19.94
CA LEU A 276 13.55 -24.01 -20.23
C LEU A 276 13.57 -24.54 -21.67
N ALA A 277 14.31 -23.90 -22.58
CA ALA A 277 14.24 -24.20 -24.02
C ALA A 277 15.40 -25.06 -24.55
N LYS A 278 16.35 -25.51 -23.71
CA LYS A 278 17.60 -26.12 -24.21
C LYS A 278 17.91 -27.56 -23.79
N GLU A 279 17.07 -28.23 -23.00
CA GLU A 279 17.26 -29.65 -22.63
C GLU A 279 16.15 -30.59 -23.14
N GLN A 280 15.65 -30.38 -24.35
CA GLN A 280 15.09 -31.49 -25.13
C GLN A 280 16.15 -31.96 -26.15
N PRO A 281 17.03 -32.91 -25.80
CA PRO A 281 17.65 -33.73 -26.83
C PRO A 281 16.54 -34.55 -27.48
N TYR A 282 16.27 -34.17 -28.73
CA TYR A 282 15.61 -34.93 -29.78
C TYR A 282 15.68 -36.46 -29.52
N ALA A 283 14.62 -37.01 -28.92
CA ALA A 283 14.44 -38.45 -28.81
C ALA A 283 13.71 -38.95 -30.07
N ASP A 284 14.41 -38.91 -31.20
CA ASP A 284 14.10 -39.78 -32.33
C ASP A 284 15.07 -40.97 -32.26
N ARG A 285 14.56 -42.11 -31.81
CA ARG A 285 14.92 -43.44 -32.29
C ARG A 285 13.70 -44.35 -32.22
#